data_AF-A0A3E5AIY5-F1
#
_entry.id   AF-A0A3E5AIY5-F1
#
_cell.length_a   1.000
_cell.length_b   1.000
_cell.length_c   1.000
_cell.angle_alpha   90.00
_cell.angle_beta   90.00
_cell.angle_gamma   90.00
#
_symmetry.space_group_name_H-M   'P 1'
#
loop_
_entity.id
_entity.type
_entity.pdbx_description
1 polymer ?
#
loop_
_entity_poly.entity_id
_entity_poly.type
_entity_poly.pdbx_seq_one_letter_code
_entity_poly.pdbx_strand_id
1 'polypeptide(L)'
;MDTQIEQLNLSSITKFALAYAGITTVSELKEYNYISLANVLPRNCSLNPIMKELNTYGYIFPPENEIPISSIPMSKRLYNILDRNNILYISQLTHYAREEIMQFRNLGSTTLIELDALCQKYHVKINSLSIVKESLQQFNFPSKLYIYLFRNNIHHINDFNDKTVYDLYCICNKDYLLTMKTYRILRKHGNTPKSWHDKFLFEITSEPKSITLFKKNKLTTLSQFSNLTEADKKRITPALLKDILNYQHKS
;
A
#
# COMPACT_ATOMS: atom_id res chain seq x y z
N MET A 1 -19.53 23.84 -0.49
CA MET A 1 -18.24 24.00 -1.19
C MET A 1 -17.20 23.40 -0.26
N ASP A 2 -16.48 22.36 -0.70
CA ASP A 2 -15.53 21.65 0.16
C ASP A 2 -14.28 22.52 0.36
N THR A 3 -13.81 22.63 1.61
CA THR A 3 -12.70 23.52 1.96
C THR A 3 -11.39 22.92 1.47
N GLN A 4 -10.60 23.69 0.73
CA GLN A 4 -9.30 23.25 0.21
C GLN A 4 -8.25 23.26 1.34
N ILE A 5 -7.41 22.23 1.41
CA ILE A 5 -6.31 22.13 2.39
C ILE A 5 -5.36 23.33 2.30
N GLU A 6 -5.15 23.87 1.09
CA GLU A 6 -4.31 25.05 0.86
C GLU A 6 -4.79 26.30 1.61
N GLN A 7 -6.11 26.43 1.81
CA GLN A 7 -6.75 27.57 2.46
C GLN A 7 -6.70 27.47 4.00
N LEU A 8 -6.32 26.31 4.55
CA LEU A 8 -6.25 26.11 6.00
C LEU A 8 -5.01 26.77 6.62
N ASN A 9 -5.11 27.15 7.89
CA ASN A 9 -3.98 27.65 8.67
C ASN A 9 -3.08 26.52 9.20
N LEU A 10 -2.63 25.65 8.30
CA LEU A 10 -1.70 24.56 8.58
C LEU A 10 -0.28 24.94 8.19
N SER A 11 0.70 24.36 8.86
CA SER A 11 2.11 24.49 8.52
C SER A 11 2.41 24.03 7.09
N SER A 12 3.43 24.62 6.48
CA SER A 12 3.86 24.24 5.12
C SER A 12 4.23 22.76 5.01
N ILE A 13 4.77 22.16 6.08
CA ILE A 13 5.13 20.74 6.12
C ILE A 13 3.88 19.87 6.08
N THR A 14 2.86 20.20 6.88
CA THR A 14 1.59 19.46 6.89
C THR A 14 0.88 19.57 5.56
N LYS A 15 0.80 20.78 4.97
CA LYS A 15 0.22 20.97 3.63
C LYS A 15 0.96 20.16 2.57
N PHE A 16 2.29 20.19 2.58
CA PHE A 16 3.10 19.39 1.66
C PHE A 16 2.83 17.88 1.82
N ALA A 17 2.78 17.38 3.05
CA ALA A 17 2.59 15.96 3.31
C ALA A 17 1.20 15.48 2.86
N LEU A 18 0.16 16.28 3.07
CA LEU A 18 -1.20 16.02 2.59
C LEU A 18 -1.28 16.05 1.06
N ALA A 19 -0.71 17.08 0.42
CA ALA A 19 -0.67 17.18 -1.04
C ALA A 19 0.11 16.01 -1.67
N TYR A 20 1.22 15.58 -1.05
CA TYR A 20 1.97 14.40 -1.47
C TYR A 20 1.11 13.13 -1.44
N ALA A 21 0.25 12.99 -0.43
CA ALA A 21 -0.71 11.89 -0.32
C ALA A 21 -1.91 12.03 -1.27
N GLY A 22 -2.01 13.14 -2.02
CA GLY A 22 -3.14 13.43 -2.90
C GLY A 22 -4.39 13.93 -2.17
N ILE A 23 -4.26 14.33 -0.90
CA ILE A 23 -5.35 14.86 -0.09
C ILE A 23 -5.39 16.38 -0.29
N THR A 24 -6.41 16.84 -0.99
CA THR A 24 -6.57 18.24 -1.42
C THR A 24 -7.72 18.95 -0.70
N THR A 25 -8.68 18.21 -0.14
CA THR A 25 -9.81 18.80 0.57
C THR A 25 -9.96 18.30 2.01
N VAL A 26 -10.74 19.05 2.81
CA VAL A 26 -11.09 18.66 4.19
C VAL A 26 -11.97 17.42 4.21
N SER A 27 -12.87 17.24 3.25
CA SER A 27 -13.73 16.05 3.21
C SER A 27 -12.91 14.79 2.95
N GLU A 28 -11.94 14.84 2.02
CA GLU A 28 -10.99 13.74 1.78
C GLU A 28 -10.19 13.42 3.05
N LEU A 29 -9.66 14.43 3.75
CA LEU A 29 -8.90 14.23 4.99
C LEU A 29 -9.72 13.53 6.07
N LYS A 30 -11.01 13.83 6.19
CA LYS A 30 -11.91 13.23 7.19
C LYS A 30 -12.21 11.75 6.97
N GLU A 31 -11.92 11.22 5.79
CA GLU A 31 -12.02 9.77 5.52
C GLU A 31 -10.89 8.97 6.19
N TYR A 32 -9.82 9.67 6.63
CA TYR A 32 -8.67 9.04 7.26
C TYR A 32 -8.74 9.12 8.79
N ASN A 33 -8.37 8.02 9.42
CA ASN A 33 -7.91 8.00 10.82
C ASN A 33 -6.38 8.12 10.89
N TYR A 34 -5.84 8.30 12.10
CA TYR A 34 -4.40 8.42 12.37
C TYR A 34 -3.55 7.32 11.71
N ILE A 35 -3.99 6.06 11.78
CA ILE A 35 -3.23 4.91 11.26
C ILE A 35 -3.26 4.92 9.73
N SER A 36 -4.44 5.07 9.14
CA SER A 36 -4.60 5.12 7.68
C SER A 36 -3.87 6.31 7.06
N LEU A 37 -3.87 7.46 7.74
CA LEU A 37 -3.14 8.65 7.31
C LEU A 37 -1.62 8.44 7.39
N ALA A 38 -1.11 7.89 8.50
CA ALA A 38 0.33 7.60 8.66
C ALA A 38 0.89 6.70 7.55
N ASN A 39 0.07 5.81 6.99
CA ASN A 39 0.46 4.90 5.92
C ASN A 39 0.58 5.57 4.54
N VAL A 40 -0.16 6.66 4.29
CA VAL A 40 -0.13 7.38 3.01
C VAL A 40 0.81 8.59 3.02
N LEU A 41 1.14 9.10 4.21
CA LEU A 41 2.07 10.21 4.37
C LEU A 41 3.54 9.82 4.06
N PRO A 42 4.34 10.77 3.55
CA PRO A 42 5.72 10.49 3.17
C PRO A 42 6.62 10.19 4.37
N ARG A 43 7.45 9.14 4.27
CA ARG A 43 8.33 8.64 5.36
C ARG A 43 9.45 9.58 5.79
N ASN A 44 9.74 10.63 5.01
CA ASN A 44 10.77 11.62 5.34
C ASN A 44 10.21 12.78 6.18
N CYS A 45 8.89 12.84 6.38
CA CYS A 45 8.26 13.80 7.28
C CYS A 45 8.11 13.20 8.67
N SER A 46 8.40 13.98 9.71
CA SER A 46 8.08 13.56 11.07
C SER A 46 6.55 13.60 11.25
N LEU A 47 5.96 12.43 11.48
CA LEU A 47 4.51 12.30 11.57
C LEU A 47 3.94 12.94 12.84
N ASN A 48 4.66 12.84 13.97
CA ASN A 48 4.16 13.34 15.25
C ASN A 48 3.76 14.82 15.23
N PRO A 49 4.58 15.76 14.71
CA PRO A 49 4.18 17.15 14.53
C PRO A 49 2.94 17.33 13.64
N ILE A 50 2.89 16.63 12.50
CA ILE A 50 1.79 16.70 11.55
C ILE A 50 0.49 16.24 12.22
N MET A 51 0.50 15.07 12.84
CA MET A 51 -0.67 14.50 13.51
C MET A 51 -1.14 15.38 14.67
N LYS A 52 -0.21 15.93 15.45
CA LYS A 52 -0.54 16.85 16.54
C LYS A 52 -1.19 18.13 16.03
N GLU A 53 -0.67 18.71 14.95
CA GLU A 53 -1.24 19.90 14.33
C GLU A 53 -2.66 19.64 13.82
N LEU A 54 -2.86 18.55 13.07
CA LEU A 54 -4.18 18.19 12.53
C LEU A 54 -5.21 17.92 13.63
N ASN A 55 -4.79 17.30 14.74
CA ASN A 55 -5.64 17.09 15.92
C ASN A 55 -5.97 18.39 16.66
N THR A 56 -5.00 19.31 16.77
CA THR A 56 -5.23 20.63 17.40
C THR A 56 -6.34 21.40 16.70
N TYR A 57 -6.44 21.26 15.37
CA TYR A 57 -7.51 21.85 14.57
C TYR A 57 -8.77 20.98 14.42
N GLY A 58 -8.81 19.80 15.05
CA GLY A 58 -9.98 18.92 15.06
C GLY A 58 -10.25 18.21 13.72
N TYR A 59 -9.25 18.03 12.86
CA TYR A 59 -9.42 17.32 11.59
C TYR A 59 -9.33 15.80 11.73
N ILE A 60 -8.49 15.33 12.66
CA ILE A 60 -8.31 13.91 12.97
C ILE A 60 -8.24 13.74 14.49
N PHE A 61 -8.73 12.59 14.98
CA PHE A 61 -8.77 12.30 16.41
C PHE A 61 -7.91 11.08 16.73
N PRO A 62 -7.08 11.13 17.78
CA PRO A 62 -6.29 9.98 18.18
C PRO A 62 -7.22 8.86 18.65
N PRO A 63 -6.89 7.60 18.37
CA PRO A 63 -7.66 6.47 18.88
C PRO A 63 -7.59 6.41 20.42
N GLU A 64 -8.73 6.19 21.07
CA GLU A 64 -8.88 6.27 22.53
C GLU A 64 -8.09 5.19 23.29
N ASN A 65 -7.95 3.99 22.69
CA ASN A 65 -7.38 2.81 23.34
C ASN A 65 -5.95 2.50 22.88
N GLU A 66 -5.26 3.49 22.32
CA GLU A 66 -3.97 3.30 21.67
C GLU A 66 -2.85 4.04 22.40
N ILE A 67 -1.72 3.36 22.59
CA ILE A 67 -0.59 3.89 23.35
C ILE A 67 0.45 4.44 22.37
N PRO A 68 0.66 5.77 22.31
CA PRO A 68 1.61 6.35 21.38
C PRO A 68 3.04 5.98 21.78
N ILE A 69 3.90 5.72 20.80
CA ILE A 69 5.31 5.36 21.07
C ILE A 69 6.07 6.48 21.77
N SER A 70 5.61 7.73 21.63
CA SER A 70 6.20 8.90 22.29
C SER A 70 5.97 8.95 23.80
N SER A 71 5.00 8.20 24.33
CA SER A 71 4.75 8.11 25.78
C SER A 71 5.36 6.87 26.43
N ILE A 72 5.95 5.96 25.65
CA ILE A 72 6.53 4.71 26.14
C ILE A 72 8.02 4.93 26.48
N PRO A 73 8.49 4.59 27.70
CA PRO A 73 9.90 4.63 28.00
C PRO A 73 10.65 3.55 27.20
N MET A 74 11.49 3.98 26.26
CA MET A 74 12.32 3.13 25.41
C MET A 74 13.61 3.86 25.02
N SER A 75 14.56 3.13 24.45
CA SER A 75 15.78 3.70 23.93
C SER A 75 15.50 4.65 22.77
N LYS A 76 16.30 5.73 22.68
CA LYS A 76 16.24 6.68 21.56
C LYS A 76 16.44 5.97 20.21
N ARG A 77 17.20 4.87 20.20
CA ARG A 77 17.41 4.05 19.01
C ARG A 77 16.12 3.38 18.57
N LEU A 78 15.41 2.70 19.48
CA LEU A 78 14.15 2.03 19.16
C LEU A 78 13.08 3.05 18.73
N TYR A 79 12.92 4.13 19.49
CA TYR A 79 11.99 5.21 19.14
C TYR A 79 12.24 5.72 17.71
N ASN A 80 13.49 6.05 17.37
CA ASN A 80 13.84 6.53 16.04
C ASN A 80 13.62 5.49 14.94
N ILE A 81 13.66 4.19 15.24
CA ILE A 81 13.37 3.13 14.27
C ILE A 81 11.87 3.08 14.00
N LEU A 82 11.04 3.11 15.05
CA LEU A 82 9.58 3.10 14.92
C LEU A 82 9.08 4.36 14.20
N ASP A 83 9.55 5.54 14.62
CA ASP A 83 9.19 6.84 14.02
C ASP A 83 9.52 6.90 12.52
N ARG A 84 10.72 6.45 12.12
CA ARG A 84 11.12 6.38 10.69
C ARG A 84 10.32 5.39 9.85
N ASN A 85 9.64 4.44 10.48
CA ASN A 85 8.75 3.47 9.80
C ASN A 85 7.27 3.87 9.92
N ASN A 86 6.98 5.12 10.29
CA ASN A 86 5.63 5.66 10.43
C ASN A 86 4.78 4.90 11.47
N ILE A 87 5.42 4.34 12.50
CA ILE A 87 4.74 3.66 13.61
C ILE A 87 4.50 4.69 14.71
N LEU A 88 3.25 5.07 14.90
CA LEU A 88 2.79 6.02 15.92
C LEU A 88 2.38 5.32 17.20
N TYR A 89 1.82 4.11 17.10
CA TYR A 89 1.30 3.31 18.20
C TYR A 89 1.94 1.93 18.22
N ILE A 90 2.18 1.38 19.41
CA ILE A 90 2.83 0.07 19.54
C ILE A 90 1.97 -1.06 18.97
N SER A 91 0.64 -0.94 19.01
CA SER A 91 -0.30 -1.91 18.42
C SER A 91 -0.11 -2.10 16.92
N GLN A 92 0.36 -1.08 16.19
CA GLN A 92 0.54 -1.15 14.75
C GLN A 92 1.54 -2.23 14.35
N LEU A 93 2.43 -2.64 15.26
CA LEU A 93 3.37 -3.75 15.03
C LEU A 93 2.66 -5.08 14.75
N THR A 94 1.39 -5.25 15.15
CA THR A 94 0.59 -6.44 14.79
C THR A 94 0.36 -6.58 13.28
N HIS A 95 0.38 -5.47 12.54
CA HIS A 95 0.25 -5.45 11.08
C HIS A 95 1.56 -5.76 10.34
N TYR A 96 2.66 -5.88 11.08
CA TYR A 96 3.96 -6.21 10.51
C TYR A 96 4.33 -7.63 10.90
N ALA A 97 4.82 -8.38 9.93
CA ALA A 97 5.40 -9.67 10.23
C ALA A 97 6.78 -9.51 10.87
N ARG A 98 7.19 -10.46 11.71
CA ARG A 98 8.48 -10.42 12.42
C ARG A 98 9.65 -10.26 11.46
N GLU A 99 9.64 -10.98 10.35
CA GLU A 99 10.67 -10.94 9.31
C GLU A 99 10.74 -9.59 8.61
N GLU A 100 9.63 -8.85 8.54
CA GLU A 100 9.62 -7.49 8.03
C GLU A 100 10.24 -6.51 9.04
N ILE A 101 9.84 -6.60 10.31
CA ILE A 101 10.40 -5.76 11.39
C ILE A 101 11.92 -5.94 11.46
N MET A 102 12.41 -7.17 11.34
CA MET A 102 13.86 -7.48 11.33
C MET A 102 14.63 -6.80 10.19
N GLN A 103 13.95 -6.33 9.14
CA GLN A 103 14.57 -5.59 8.04
C GLN A 103 14.60 -4.07 8.29
N PHE A 104 14.05 -3.60 9.41
CA PHE A 104 14.10 -2.18 9.76
C PHE A 104 15.54 -1.72 9.92
N ARG A 105 15.86 -0.61 9.25
CA ARG A 105 17.20 -0.05 9.26
C ARG A 105 17.63 0.29 10.69
N ASN A 106 18.80 -0.22 11.07
CA ASN A 106 19.42 -0.08 12.40
C ASN A 106 18.76 -0.90 13.52
N LEU A 107 17.87 -1.85 13.21
CA LEU A 107 17.38 -2.80 14.21
C LEU A 107 18.42 -3.91 14.44
N GLY A 108 19.19 -3.80 15.53
CA GLY A 108 20.13 -4.84 15.96
C GLY A 108 19.49 -5.78 16.98
N SER A 109 20.20 -6.86 17.35
CA SER A 109 19.72 -7.87 18.30
C SER A 109 19.29 -7.27 19.65
N THR A 110 20.09 -6.38 20.24
CA THR A 110 19.74 -5.71 21.50
C THR A 110 18.45 -4.89 21.39
N THR A 111 18.28 -4.17 20.28
CA THR A 111 17.08 -3.36 20.03
C THR A 111 15.84 -4.22 19.75
N LEU A 112 16.03 -5.39 19.12
CA LEU A 112 14.96 -6.35 18.94
C LEU A 112 14.51 -6.97 20.27
N ILE A 113 15.45 -7.29 21.17
CA ILE A 113 15.11 -7.78 22.53
C ILE A 113 14.31 -6.73 23.31
N GLU A 114 14.72 -5.46 23.23
CA GLU A 114 13.98 -4.34 23.82
C GLU A 114 12.55 -4.24 23.24
N LEU A 115 12.42 -4.34 21.91
CA LEU A 115 11.14 -4.32 21.23
C LEU A 115 10.24 -5.50 21.65
N ASP A 116 10.79 -6.70 21.72
CA ASP A 116 10.07 -7.92 22.15
C ASP A 116 9.57 -7.76 23.60
N ALA A 117 10.38 -7.20 24.50
CA ALA A 117 9.99 -6.93 25.89
C ALA A 117 8.87 -5.89 25.98
N LEU A 118 8.91 -4.82 25.17
CA LEU A 118 7.82 -3.86 25.09
C LEU A 118 6.54 -4.49 24.54
N CYS A 119 6.64 -5.28 23.46
CA CYS A 119 5.48 -5.96 22.90
C CYS A 119 4.82 -6.89 23.92
N GLN A 120 5.62 -7.63 24.70
CA GLN A 120 5.10 -8.46 25.80
C GLN A 120 4.40 -7.63 26.86
N LYS A 121 5.02 -6.53 27.31
CA LYS A 121 4.46 -5.61 28.33
C LYS A 121 3.12 -5.01 27.91
N TYR A 122 2.96 -4.71 26.62
CA TYR A 122 1.75 -4.07 26.07
C TYR A 122 0.82 -5.08 25.36
N HIS A 123 1.03 -6.38 25.56
CA HIS A 123 0.20 -7.45 24.97
C HIS A 123 0.08 -7.39 23.43
N VAL A 124 1.12 -6.91 22.76
CA VAL A 124 1.21 -6.83 21.30
C VAL A 124 1.83 -8.12 20.77
N LYS A 125 1.09 -8.84 19.91
CA LYS A 125 1.58 -10.07 19.27
C LYS A 125 2.09 -9.78 17.87
N ILE A 126 3.39 -9.99 17.66
CA ILE A 126 4.01 -9.96 16.33
C ILE A 126 3.99 -11.39 15.77
N ASN A 127 3.36 -11.56 14.61
CA ASN A 127 3.28 -12.87 13.96
C ASN A 127 4.39 -13.04 12.90
N SER A 128 4.69 -14.29 12.55
CA SER A 128 5.64 -14.61 11.47
C SER A 128 4.93 -14.66 10.11
N LEU A 129 5.67 -14.37 9.04
CA LEU A 129 5.25 -14.62 7.66
C LEU A 129 4.98 -16.10 7.38
N SER A 130 5.45 -17.03 8.23
CA SER A 130 5.25 -18.46 8.05
C SER A 130 3.76 -18.81 7.89
N ILE A 131 2.87 -18.18 8.66
CA ILE A 131 1.42 -18.39 8.60
C ILE A 131 0.88 -18.21 7.18
N VAL A 132 1.34 -17.17 6.47
CA VAL A 132 0.91 -16.89 5.09
C VAL A 132 1.67 -17.77 4.09
N LYS A 133 2.97 -17.97 4.30
CA LYS A 133 3.82 -18.77 3.41
C LYS A 133 3.39 -20.23 3.36
N GLU A 134 3.07 -20.82 4.51
CA GLU A 134 2.61 -22.20 4.61
C GLU A 134 1.25 -22.37 3.94
N SER A 135 0.29 -21.47 4.21
CA SER A 135 -1.04 -21.54 3.60
C SER A 135 -1.04 -21.32 2.09
N LEU A 136 -0.07 -20.60 1.54
CA LEU A 136 -0.02 -20.23 0.12
C LEU A 136 1.18 -20.84 -0.61
N GLN A 137 1.83 -21.83 -0.02
CA GLN A 137 3.06 -22.43 -0.54
C GLN A 137 2.89 -22.93 -1.99
N GLN A 138 1.74 -23.50 -2.31
CA GLN A 138 1.43 -24.05 -3.63
C GLN A 138 1.48 -23.04 -4.79
N PHE A 139 1.37 -21.73 -4.50
CA PHE A 139 1.36 -20.67 -5.51
C PHE A 139 2.76 -20.17 -5.87
N ASN A 140 3.79 -20.50 -5.07
CA ASN A 140 5.18 -20.06 -5.27
C ASN A 140 5.31 -18.56 -5.57
N PHE A 141 4.64 -17.72 -4.76
CA PHE A 141 4.66 -16.28 -4.94
C PHE A 141 6.07 -15.66 -4.75
N PRO A 142 6.36 -14.50 -5.39
CA PRO A 142 7.58 -13.75 -5.12
C PRO A 142 7.71 -13.38 -3.64
N SER A 143 8.91 -13.47 -3.06
CA SER A 143 9.14 -13.27 -1.61
C SER A 143 8.58 -11.96 -1.05
N LYS A 144 8.68 -10.87 -1.82
CA LYS A 144 8.16 -9.56 -1.44
C LYS A 144 6.63 -9.53 -1.30
N LEU A 145 5.92 -10.37 -2.04
CA LEU A 145 4.46 -10.41 -2.02
C LEU A 145 3.92 -10.88 -0.67
N TYR A 146 4.57 -11.86 -0.02
CA TYR A 146 4.09 -12.37 1.28
C TYR A 146 3.98 -11.28 2.36
N ILE A 147 4.88 -10.29 2.35
CA ILE A 147 4.79 -9.12 3.25
C ILE A 147 3.52 -8.33 2.99
N TYR A 148 3.20 -8.10 1.71
CA TYR A 148 2.01 -7.36 1.32
C TYR A 148 0.72 -8.14 1.59
N LEU A 149 0.71 -9.46 1.38
CA LEU A 149 -0.42 -10.31 1.72
C LEU A 149 -0.71 -10.26 3.22
N PHE A 150 0.34 -10.43 4.04
CA PHE A 150 0.23 -10.34 5.50
C PHE A 150 -0.38 -9.01 5.94
N ARG A 151 0.14 -7.89 5.44
CA ARG A 151 -0.36 -6.54 5.77
C ARG A 151 -1.81 -6.29 5.39
N ASN A 152 -2.30 -6.97 4.36
CA ASN A 152 -3.67 -6.84 3.88
C ASN A 152 -4.59 -7.93 4.43
N ASN A 153 -4.15 -8.64 5.49
CA ASN A 153 -4.89 -9.75 6.11
C ASN A 153 -5.28 -10.85 5.10
N ILE A 154 -4.41 -11.09 4.11
CA ILE A 154 -4.55 -12.18 3.13
C ILE A 154 -3.72 -13.34 3.64
N HIS A 155 -4.35 -14.25 4.37
CA HIS A 155 -3.71 -15.41 4.98
C HIS A 155 -4.03 -16.69 4.22
N HIS A 156 -5.16 -16.74 3.53
CA HIS A 156 -5.65 -17.89 2.79
C HIS A 156 -6.04 -17.50 1.36
N ILE A 157 -6.17 -18.50 0.49
CA ILE A 157 -6.55 -18.25 -0.91
C ILE A 157 -7.96 -17.67 -1.04
N ASN A 158 -8.88 -18.07 -0.15
CA ASN A 158 -10.25 -17.60 -0.16
C ASN A 158 -10.39 -16.11 0.16
N ASP A 159 -9.38 -15.49 0.78
CA ASP A 159 -9.38 -14.06 1.08
C ASP A 159 -9.33 -13.19 -0.20
N PHE A 160 -9.00 -13.80 -1.35
CA PHE A 160 -9.09 -13.17 -2.67
C PHE A 160 -10.48 -13.23 -3.30
N ASN A 161 -11.40 -14.07 -2.81
CA ASN A 161 -12.67 -14.34 -3.50
C ASN A 161 -13.52 -13.07 -3.70
N ASP A 162 -13.48 -12.15 -2.74
CA ASP A 162 -14.21 -10.88 -2.81
C ASP A 162 -13.38 -9.71 -3.32
N LYS A 163 -12.12 -9.94 -3.70
CA LYS A 163 -11.21 -8.92 -4.19
C LYS A 163 -11.36 -8.76 -5.70
N THR A 164 -11.38 -7.51 -6.14
CA THR A 164 -11.25 -7.16 -7.55
C THR A 164 -9.78 -7.18 -8.00
N VAL A 165 -9.54 -7.11 -9.31
CA VAL A 165 -8.17 -6.91 -9.84
C VAL A 165 -7.57 -5.57 -9.36
N TYR A 166 -8.40 -4.55 -9.10
CA TYR A 166 -7.93 -3.29 -8.52
C TYR A 166 -7.52 -3.44 -7.06
N ASP A 167 -8.25 -4.22 -6.27
CA ASP A 167 -7.84 -4.54 -4.90
C ASP A 167 -6.52 -5.29 -4.89
N LEU A 168 -6.31 -6.22 -5.83
CA LEU A 168 -5.03 -6.91 -6.01
C LEU A 168 -3.88 -5.92 -6.31
N TYR A 169 -4.15 -4.90 -7.14
CA TYR A 169 -3.20 -3.85 -7.43
C TYR A 169 -2.84 -3.03 -6.18
N CYS A 170 -3.85 -2.69 -5.36
CA CYS A 170 -3.65 -2.02 -4.07
C CYS A 170 -2.85 -2.89 -3.09
N ILE A 171 -3.19 -4.18 -2.97
CA ILE A 171 -2.45 -5.16 -2.15
C ILE A 171 -0.99 -5.20 -2.57
N CYS A 172 -0.70 -5.24 -3.87
CA CYS A 172 0.66 -5.22 -4.41
C CYS A 172 1.36 -3.86 -4.29
N ASN A 173 0.86 -2.95 -3.43
CA ASN A 173 1.39 -1.61 -3.21
C ASN A 173 1.49 -0.80 -4.51
N LYS A 174 0.49 -0.92 -5.38
CA LYS A 174 0.39 -0.25 -6.68
C LYS A 174 1.56 -0.58 -7.63
N ASP A 175 2.28 -1.68 -7.39
CA ASP A 175 3.32 -2.19 -8.28
C ASP A 175 2.68 -2.99 -9.42
N TYR A 176 2.63 -2.40 -10.61
CA TYR A 176 2.00 -3.00 -11.77
C TYR A 176 2.61 -4.35 -12.17
N LEU A 177 3.94 -4.48 -12.12
CA LEU A 177 4.63 -5.70 -12.53
C LEU A 177 4.42 -6.82 -11.52
N LEU A 178 4.45 -6.50 -10.23
CA LEU A 178 4.13 -7.47 -9.18
C LEU A 178 2.67 -7.92 -9.30
N THR A 179 1.73 -6.98 -9.47
CA THR A 179 0.30 -7.25 -9.64
C THR A 179 0.04 -8.20 -10.80
N MET A 180 0.63 -7.92 -11.97
CA MET A 180 0.50 -8.77 -13.15
C MET A 180 0.98 -10.20 -12.88
N LYS A 181 2.14 -10.36 -12.24
CA LYS A 181 2.68 -11.69 -11.91
C LYS A 181 1.76 -12.43 -10.94
N THR A 182 1.32 -11.76 -9.88
CA THR A 182 0.39 -12.33 -8.90
C THR A 182 -0.92 -12.76 -9.54
N TYR A 183 -1.53 -11.89 -10.36
CA TYR A 183 -2.77 -12.17 -11.08
C TYR A 183 -2.67 -13.43 -11.93
N ARG A 184 -1.55 -13.61 -12.64
CA ARG A 184 -1.33 -14.78 -13.51
C ARG A 184 -1.14 -16.07 -12.73
N ILE A 185 -0.42 -16.01 -11.62
CA ILE A 185 -0.27 -17.14 -10.71
C ILE A 185 -1.65 -17.55 -10.20
N LEU A 186 -2.42 -16.61 -9.65
CA LEU A 186 -3.77 -16.84 -9.17
C LEU A 186 -4.68 -17.44 -10.26
N ARG A 187 -4.67 -16.87 -11.47
CA ARG A 187 -5.43 -17.35 -12.62
C ARG A 187 -5.05 -18.77 -13.04
N LYS A 188 -3.75 -19.11 -13.05
CA LYS A 188 -3.27 -20.47 -13.37
C LYS A 188 -3.82 -21.52 -12.41
N HIS A 189 -4.05 -21.12 -11.15
CA HIS A 189 -4.62 -21.97 -10.11
C HIS A 189 -6.14 -21.83 -9.97
N GLY A 190 -6.83 -21.20 -10.93
CA GLY A 190 -8.30 -21.07 -10.91
C GLY A 190 -8.87 -20.05 -9.93
N ASN A 191 -8.03 -19.24 -9.28
CA ASN A 191 -8.43 -18.27 -8.25
C ASN A 191 -8.42 -16.84 -8.80
N THR A 192 -9.13 -16.60 -9.90
CA THR A 192 -9.07 -15.30 -10.57
C THR A 192 -9.88 -14.27 -9.77
N PRO A 193 -9.27 -13.11 -9.39
CA PRO A 193 -10.01 -12.02 -8.75
C PRO A 193 -11.19 -11.53 -9.60
N LYS A 194 -12.19 -10.92 -8.95
CA LYS A 194 -13.35 -10.33 -9.63
C LYS A 194 -12.90 -9.24 -10.62
N SER A 195 -13.63 -9.10 -11.72
CA SER A 195 -13.34 -8.04 -12.70
C SER A 195 -13.52 -6.66 -12.06
N TRP A 196 -12.64 -5.73 -12.43
CA TRP A 196 -12.80 -4.30 -12.17
C TRP A 196 -13.32 -3.60 -13.43
N HIS A 197 -13.98 -2.44 -13.28
CA HIS A 197 -14.59 -1.73 -14.41
C HIS A 197 -13.54 -1.19 -15.39
N ASP A 198 -12.39 -0.73 -14.89
CA ASP A 198 -11.27 -0.28 -15.72
C ASP A 198 -10.19 -1.37 -15.78
N LYS A 199 -10.32 -2.26 -16.77
CA LYS A 199 -9.43 -3.41 -16.88
C LYS A 199 -7.97 -3.00 -17.02
N PHE A 200 -7.12 -3.73 -16.31
CA PHE A 200 -5.68 -3.63 -16.52
C PHE A 200 -5.30 -4.26 -17.86
N LEU A 201 -4.30 -3.69 -18.53
CA LEU A 201 -3.84 -4.17 -19.83
C LEU A 201 -3.31 -5.60 -19.78
N PHE A 202 -2.82 -6.07 -18.62
CA PHE A 202 -2.38 -7.45 -18.43
C PHE A 202 -3.53 -8.47 -18.35
N GLU A 203 -4.78 -8.03 -18.14
CA GLU A 203 -5.94 -8.92 -18.19
C GLU A 203 -6.27 -9.29 -19.65
N ILE A 204 -5.95 -8.40 -20.58
CA ILE A 204 -6.36 -8.45 -21.99
C ILE A 204 -5.21 -8.94 -22.89
N THR A 205 -3.97 -8.56 -22.56
CA THR A 205 -2.79 -8.78 -23.41
C THR A 205 -1.82 -9.81 -22.83
N SER A 206 -0.94 -10.37 -23.67
CA SER A 206 0.11 -11.29 -23.23
C SER A 206 1.21 -10.58 -22.42
N GLU A 207 2.02 -11.33 -21.62
CA GLU A 207 3.03 -10.74 -20.71
C GLU A 207 3.97 -9.78 -21.41
N PRO A 208 4.61 -10.21 -22.52
CA PRO A 208 5.60 -9.39 -23.18
C PRO A 208 5.00 -8.07 -23.66
N LYS A 209 3.73 -8.11 -24.11
CA LYS A 209 3.00 -6.93 -24.56
C LYS A 209 2.66 -6.01 -23.38
N SER A 210 2.11 -6.54 -22.31
CA SER A 210 1.77 -5.76 -21.10
C SER A 210 3.01 -5.10 -20.48
N ILE A 211 4.14 -5.83 -20.41
CA ILE A 211 5.41 -5.30 -19.91
C ILE A 211 5.91 -4.17 -20.82
N THR A 212 5.83 -4.34 -22.15
CA THR A 212 6.30 -3.34 -23.11
C THR A 212 5.48 -2.07 -23.00
N LEU A 213 4.14 -2.17 -22.96
CA LEU A 213 3.22 -1.05 -22.81
C LEU A 213 3.48 -0.29 -21.50
N PHE A 214 3.69 -0.99 -20.39
CA PHE A 214 4.01 -0.34 -19.13
C PHE A 214 5.40 0.32 -19.13
N LYS A 215 6.45 -0.38 -19.57
CA LYS A 215 7.82 0.14 -19.50
C LYS A 215 8.06 1.30 -20.45
N LYS A 216 7.52 1.24 -21.68
CA LYS A 216 7.74 2.26 -22.72
C LYS A 216 6.73 3.41 -22.65
N ASN A 217 5.47 3.11 -22.31
CA ASN A 217 4.38 4.09 -22.42
C ASN A 217 3.72 4.42 -21.06
N LYS A 218 4.13 3.77 -19.97
CA LYS A 218 3.54 3.93 -18.62
C LYS A 218 2.04 3.61 -18.56
N LEU A 219 1.55 2.83 -19.51
CA LEU A 219 0.14 2.44 -19.58
C LEU A 219 -0.10 1.22 -18.69
N THR A 220 -1.15 1.30 -17.87
CA THR A 220 -1.57 0.24 -16.96
C THR A 220 -3.01 -0.22 -17.22
N THR A 221 -3.92 0.67 -17.60
CA THR A 221 -5.35 0.36 -17.77
C THR A 221 -5.90 0.68 -19.16
N LEU A 222 -7.11 0.20 -19.43
CA LEU A 222 -7.83 0.41 -20.68
C LEU A 222 -8.27 1.87 -20.86
N SER A 223 -8.70 2.53 -19.79
CA SER A 223 -9.08 3.95 -19.82
C SER A 223 -7.89 4.84 -20.22
N GLN A 224 -6.71 4.59 -19.64
CA GLN A 224 -5.48 5.31 -19.99
C GLN A 224 -5.13 5.13 -21.46
N PHE A 225 -5.27 3.91 -21.98
CA PHE A 225 -5.04 3.64 -23.40
C PHE A 225 -6.06 4.38 -24.29
N SER A 226 -7.34 4.38 -23.90
CA SER A 226 -8.42 5.02 -24.66
C SER A 226 -8.24 6.54 -24.75
N ASN A 227 -7.69 7.15 -23.71
CA ASN A 227 -7.42 8.58 -23.62
C ASN A 227 -6.15 9.04 -24.34
N LEU A 228 -5.40 8.13 -24.97
CA LEU A 228 -4.21 8.51 -25.75
C LEU A 228 -4.59 9.31 -26.99
N THR A 229 -3.75 10.30 -27.32
CA THR A 229 -3.87 11.02 -28.58
C THR A 229 -3.55 10.10 -29.76
N GLU A 230 -4.06 10.43 -30.96
CA GLU A 230 -3.74 9.68 -32.18
C GLU A 230 -2.24 9.67 -32.49
N ALA A 231 -1.51 10.73 -32.11
CA ALA A 231 -0.07 10.80 -32.24
C ALA A 231 0.64 9.80 -31.31
N ASP A 232 0.16 9.64 -30.07
CA ASP A 232 0.71 8.68 -29.12
C ASP A 232 0.38 7.23 -29.50
N LYS A 233 -0.83 6.98 -30.02
CA LYS A 233 -1.20 5.66 -30.55
C LYS A 233 -0.32 5.23 -31.72
N LYS A 234 0.06 6.16 -32.62
CA LYS A 234 1.00 5.88 -33.73
C LYS A 234 2.39 5.46 -33.25
N ARG A 235 2.80 5.83 -32.04
CA ARG A 235 4.09 5.40 -31.44
C ARG A 235 4.03 3.99 -30.84
N ILE A 236 2.83 3.44 -30.67
CA ILE A 236 2.62 2.06 -30.21
C ILE A 236 2.48 1.17 -31.44
N THR A 237 3.21 0.04 -31.45
CA THR A 237 3.19 -0.83 -32.63
C THR A 237 1.81 -1.46 -32.83
N PRO A 238 1.31 -1.60 -34.08
CA PRO A 238 0.00 -2.18 -34.36
C PRO A 238 -0.22 -3.58 -33.73
N ALA A 239 0.84 -4.38 -33.60
CA ALA A 239 0.80 -5.69 -32.95
C ALA A 239 0.47 -5.65 -31.44
N LEU A 240 0.82 -4.55 -30.76
CA LEU A 240 0.46 -4.30 -29.36
C LEU A 240 -0.99 -3.81 -29.24
N LEU A 241 -1.47 -3.08 -30.24
CA LEU A 241 -2.82 -2.49 -30.27
C LEU A 241 -3.91 -3.50 -30.57
N LYS A 242 -3.61 -4.52 -31.40
CA LYS A 242 -4.60 -5.49 -31.90
C LYS A 242 -5.45 -6.13 -30.80
N ASP A 243 -4.83 -6.58 -29.72
CA ASP A 243 -5.55 -7.29 -28.63
C ASP A 243 -6.48 -6.33 -27.87
N ILE A 244 -6.05 -5.08 -27.68
CA ILE A 244 -6.80 -4.05 -26.95
C ILE A 244 -7.99 -3.58 -27.80
N LEU A 245 -7.76 -3.28 -29.07
CA LEU A 245 -8.82 -2.87 -30.00
C LEU A 245 -9.86 -3.98 -30.19
N ASN A 246 -9.42 -5.23 -30.35
CA ASN A 246 -10.33 -6.38 -30.44
C ASN A 246 -11.19 -6.55 -29.19
N TYR A 247 -10.65 -6.20 -28.02
CA TYR A 247 -11.41 -6.22 -26.78
C TYR A 247 -12.47 -5.10 -26.74
N GLN A 248 -12.10 -3.87 -27.13
CA GLN A 248 -13.03 -2.73 -27.19
C GLN A 248 -14.18 -2.94 -28.19
N HIS A 249 -13.97 -3.69 -29.27
CA HIS A 249 -15.03 -4.01 -30.25
C HIS A 249 -15.99 -5.14 -29.81
N LYS A 250 -15.63 -5.92 -28.79
CA LYS A 250 -16.44 -7.04 -28.27
C LYS A 250 -17.18 -6.72 -26.97
N SER A 251 -16.89 -5.56 -26.39
CA SER A 251 -17.45 -5.06 -25.12
C SER A 251 -18.62 -4.12 -25.41
#